data_AF-A0A7V4KB93-F1
#
_entry.id   AF-A0A7V4KB93-F1
#
_cell.length_a   1.000
_cell.length_b   1.000
_cell.length_c   1.000
_cell.angle_alpha   90.00
_cell.angle_beta   90.00
_cell.angle_gamma   90.00
#
_symmetry.space_group_name_H-M   'P 1'
#
loop_
_entity.id
_entity.type
_entity.pdbx_description
1 polymer ?
#
loop_
_entity_poly.entity_id
_entity_poly.type
_entity_poly.pdbx_seq_one_letter_code
_entity_poly.pdbx_strand_id
1 'polypeptide(L)'
;MEKAKVMIVDDSKTVHSELSSILSEISWNEKNLDIEHTYGYEEFKKIFVPEKYALVITDLVMESDDAGIKVINHIRHTCNDKKARIILMTANPEKVPTDLLTRDYDINAYIEKKNLSPFSIKLTVLSMLKTYQDITSLERAIITLENVAANASEMSLAELLINTFFQVRTFLSLKRPGIKLNGEIFVNSERIFPPKFMNSERLEYRYDFHTKVKENTILFVLYSSK
;
A
#
# COMPACT_ATOMS: atom_id res chain seq x y z
N MET A 1 -12.19 -2.77 2.76
CA MET A 1 -10.84 -2.78 2.15
C MET A 1 -10.62 -4.06 1.38
N GLU A 2 -9.97 -3.97 0.24
CA GLU A 2 -9.67 -5.12 -0.65
C GLU A 2 -8.54 -5.98 -0.06
N LYS A 3 -8.49 -7.26 -0.43
CA LYS A 3 -7.37 -8.15 -0.04
C LYS A 3 -6.09 -7.64 -0.67
N ALA A 4 -4.97 -7.74 0.05
CA ALA A 4 -3.67 -7.49 -0.56
C ALA A 4 -3.35 -8.62 -1.55
N LYS A 5 -3.11 -8.26 -2.82
CA LYS A 5 -2.73 -9.21 -3.86
C LYS A 5 -1.22 -9.41 -3.89
N VAL A 6 -0.79 -10.65 -3.79
CA VAL A 6 0.61 -11.07 -3.82
C VAL A 6 0.80 -12.02 -5.01
N MET A 7 1.83 -11.78 -5.81
CA MET A 7 2.19 -12.67 -6.91
C MET A 7 3.47 -13.44 -6.56
N ILE A 8 3.48 -14.75 -6.83
CA ILE A 8 4.67 -15.60 -6.73
C ILE A 8 5.08 -16.01 -8.15
N VAL A 9 6.36 -15.77 -8.48
CA VAL A 9 6.98 -16.09 -9.76
C VAL A 9 8.15 -17.05 -9.52
N ASP A 10 7.92 -18.35 -9.71
CA ASP A 10 8.92 -19.40 -9.45
C ASP A 10 8.57 -20.66 -10.25
N ASP A 11 9.53 -21.35 -10.84
CA ASP A 11 9.24 -22.57 -11.62
C ASP A 11 8.95 -23.80 -10.72
N SER A 12 9.27 -23.71 -9.42
CA SER A 12 9.10 -24.78 -8.45
C SER A 12 7.73 -24.77 -7.78
N LYS A 13 6.91 -25.78 -8.08
CA LYS A 13 5.64 -26.06 -7.38
C LYS A 13 5.80 -26.24 -5.87
N THR A 14 6.95 -26.74 -5.43
CA THR A 14 7.27 -26.90 -4.01
C THR A 14 7.40 -25.54 -3.33
N VAL A 15 8.12 -24.59 -3.96
CA VAL A 15 8.27 -23.23 -3.44
C VAL A 15 6.93 -22.52 -3.37
N HIS A 16 6.08 -22.66 -4.40
CA HIS A 16 4.72 -22.12 -4.36
C HIS A 16 3.91 -22.64 -3.18
N SER A 17 3.97 -23.95 -2.93
CA SER A 17 3.23 -24.60 -1.85
C SER A 17 3.75 -24.18 -0.47
N GLU A 18 5.06 -24.10 -0.29
CA GLU A 18 5.72 -23.67 0.94
C GLU A 18 5.41 -22.20 1.25
N LEU A 19 5.58 -21.30 0.28
CA LEU A 19 5.24 -19.89 0.45
C LEU A 19 3.75 -19.70 0.72
N SER A 20 2.85 -20.35 -0.02
CA SER A 20 1.41 -20.25 0.24
C SER A 20 1.04 -20.69 1.65
N SER A 21 1.66 -21.76 2.16
CA SER A 21 1.46 -22.20 3.54
C SER A 21 1.86 -21.11 4.53
N ILE A 22 3.05 -20.53 4.37
CA ILE A 22 3.59 -19.49 5.27
C ILE A 22 2.75 -18.21 5.20
N LEU A 23 2.33 -17.81 3.99
CA LEU A 23 1.53 -16.62 3.73
C LEU A 23 0.08 -16.76 4.21
N SER A 24 -0.46 -17.99 4.29
CA SER A 24 -1.82 -18.22 4.79
C SER A 24 -2.02 -17.85 6.26
N GLU A 25 -0.94 -17.79 7.03
CA GLU A 25 -0.95 -17.36 8.43
C GLU A 25 -0.90 -15.83 8.59
N ILE A 26 -0.76 -15.07 7.49
CA ILE A 26 -0.74 -13.61 7.51
C ILE A 26 -2.17 -13.07 7.36
N SER A 27 -2.60 -12.32 8.37
CA SER A 27 -3.82 -11.50 8.30
C SER A 27 -3.49 -10.04 8.00
N TRP A 28 -3.99 -9.54 6.88
CA TRP A 28 -3.83 -8.15 6.45
C TRP A 28 -5.19 -7.45 6.46
N ASN A 29 -5.38 -6.50 7.38
CA ASN A 29 -6.67 -5.83 7.63
C ASN A 29 -7.81 -6.84 7.84
N GLU A 30 -7.57 -7.83 8.70
CA GLU A 30 -8.52 -8.90 9.06
C GLU A 30 -8.90 -9.82 7.88
N LYS A 31 -8.13 -9.78 6.79
CA LYS A 31 -8.32 -10.61 5.60
C LYS A 31 -7.04 -11.35 5.24
N ASN A 32 -7.21 -12.58 4.76
CA ASN A 32 -6.09 -13.34 4.18
C ASN A 32 -5.62 -12.67 2.87
N LEU A 33 -4.34 -12.89 2.56
CA LEU A 33 -3.74 -12.48 1.30
C LEU A 33 -4.40 -13.20 0.12
N ASP A 34 -4.46 -12.51 -1.02
CA ASP A 34 -4.89 -13.06 -2.31
C ASP A 34 -3.63 -13.41 -3.11
N ILE A 35 -3.36 -14.70 -3.30
CA ILE A 35 -2.09 -15.19 -3.87
C ILE A 35 -2.32 -15.62 -5.32
N GLU A 36 -1.58 -15.01 -6.25
CA GLU A 36 -1.56 -15.38 -7.67
C GLU A 36 -0.22 -16.03 -8.02
N HIS A 37 -0.26 -17.10 -8.78
CA HIS A 37 0.89 -17.95 -9.07
C HIS A 37 1.25 -17.88 -10.55
N THR A 38 2.55 -17.77 -10.84
CA THR A 38 3.11 -17.83 -12.20
C THR A 38 4.42 -18.61 -12.16
N TYR A 39 4.73 -19.37 -13.19
CA TYR A 39 5.81 -20.36 -13.20
C TYR A 39 6.98 -20.00 -14.12
N GLY A 40 7.13 -18.72 -14.47
CA GLY A 40 8.20 -18.22 -15.34
C GLY A 40 7.88 -16.83 -15.90
N TYR A 41 8.85 -16.21 -16.56
CA TYR A 41 8.72 -14.83 -17.03
C TYR A 41 7.60 -14.62 -18.06
N GLU A 42 7.46 -15.54 -19.04
CA GLU A 42 6.47 -15.37 -20.11
C GLU A 42 5.02 -15.51 -19.63
N GLU A 43 4.79 -16.34 -18.60
CA GLU A 43 3.49 -16.43 -17.94
C GLU A 43 3.23 -15.18 -17.09
N PHE A 44 4.21 -14.79 -16.27
CA PHE A 44 4.18 -13.56 -15.48
C PHE A 44 3.79 -12.35 -16.34
N LYS A 45 4.47 -12.15 -17.47
CA LYS A 45 4.27 -11.02 -18.38
C LYS A 45 2.85 -10.95 -18.97
N LYS A 46 2.19 -12.09 -19.16
CA LYS A 46 0.82 -12.14 -19.71
C LYS A 46 -0.25 -11.77 -18.68
N ILE A 47 0.04 -12.02 -17.40
CA ILE A 47 -0.93 -11.94 -16.30
C ILE A 47 -0.72 -10.67 -15.47
N PHE A 48 0.52 -10.17 -15.40
CA PHE A 48 0.85 -9.00 -14.61
C PHE A 48 0.10 -7.76 -15.12
N VAL A 49 -0.53 -7.06 -14.17
CA VAL A 49 -1.23 -5.80 -14.40
C VAL A 49 -0.63 -4.76 -13.46
N PRO A 50 -0.16 -3.61 -13.97
CA PRO A 50 0.37 -2.54 -13.14
C PRO A 50 -0.64 -2.11 -12.05
N GLU A 51 -0.15 -1.81 -10.86
CA GLU A 51 -0.92 -1.39 -9.68
C GLU A 51 -1.91 -2.42 -9.11
N LYS A 52 -2.02 -3.62 -9.71
CA LYS A 52 -2.87 -4.72 -9.20
C LYS A 52 -2.25 -5.41 -7.99
N TYR A 53 -0.93 -5.55 -7.96
CA TYR A 53 -0.21 -6.34 -6.95
C TYR A 53 0.50 -5.45 -5.94
N ALA A 54 0.26 -5.71 -4.66
CA ALA A 54 0.98 -5.04 -3.57
C ALA A 54 2.43 -5.55 -3.47
N LEU A 55 2.62 -6.84 -3.76
CA LEU A 55 3.90 -7.53 -3.63
C LEU A 55 4.07 -8.58 -4.74
N VAL A 56 5.27 -8.64 -5.30
CA VAL A 56 5.75 -9.71 -6.17
C VAL A 56 6.94 -10.38 -5.50
N ILE A 57 6.89 -11.70 -5.36
CA ILE A 57 8.00 -12.54 -4.90
C ILE A 57 8.48 -13.32 -6.12
N THR A 58 9.71 -13.08 -6.56
CA THR A 58 10.25 -13.71 -7.79
C THR A 58 11.53 -14.46 -7.49
N ASP A 59 11.69 -15.63 -8.11
CA ASP A 59 12.99 -16.29 -8.20
C ASP A 59 13.91 -15.52 -9.16
N LEU A 60 15.22 -15.60 -8.93
CA LEU A 60 16.23 -15.06 -9.83
C LEU A 60 16.40 -15.95 -11.07
N VAL A 61 16.50 -17.26 -10.85
CA VAL A 61 16.86 -18.26 -11.86
C VAL A 61 15.67 -19.15 -12.12
N MET A 62 15.13 -19.12 -13.34
CA MET A 62 14.02 -19.99 -13.76
C MET A 62 14.39 -20.59 -15.13
N GLU A 63 13.68 -20.22 -16.20
CA GLU A 63 14.03 -20.63 -17.57
C GLU A 63 15.36 -20.04 -18.07
N SER A 64 15.84 -18.97 -17.44
CA SER A 64 17.16 -18.39 -17.65
C SER A 64 17.76 -17.90 -16.34
N ASP A 65 19.09 -17.76 -16.31
CA ASP A 65 19.87 -17.27 -15.15
C ASP A 65 19.47 -15.85 -14.70
N ASP A 66 18.81 -15.09 -15.58
CA ASP A 66 18.40 -13.70 -15.38
C ASP A 66 16.88 -13.50 -15.40
N ALA A 67 16.08 -14.58 -15.31
CA ALA A 67 14.63 -14.51 -15.44
C ALA A 67 13.98 -13.57 -14.41
N GLY A 68 14.42 -13.61 -13.15
CA GLY A 68 13.96 -12.68 -12.10
C GLY A 68 14.32 -11.23 -12.38
N ILE A 69 15.47 -10.97 -13.02
CA ILE A 69 15.86 -9.62 -13.44
C ILE A 69 14.92 -9.13 -14.56
N LYS A 70 14.48 -10.01 -15.46
CA LYS A 70 13.48 -9.67 -16.49
C LYS A 70 12.12 -9.32 -15.85
N VAL A 71 11.69 -10.06 -14.82
CA VAL A 71 10.49 -9.74 -14.03
C VAL A 71 10.61 -8.33 -13.43
N ILE A 72 11.72 -8.06 -12.73
CA ILE A 72 12.00 -6.76 -12.11
C ILE A 72 11.96 -5.62 -13.14
N ASN A 73 12.68 -5.77 -14.25
CA ASN A 73 12.73 -4.77 -15.31
C ASN A 73 11.36 -4.54 -15.96
N HIS A 74 10.57 -5.60 -16.12
CA HIS A 74 9.23 -5.47 -16.65
C HIS A 74 8.35 -4.62 -15.72
N ILE A 75 8.37 -4.88 -14.41
CA ILE A 75 7.60 -4.11 -13.43
C ILE A 75 8.06 -2.65 -13.39
N ARG A 76 9.37 -2.40 -13.24
CA ARG A 76 9.91 -1.05 -12.99
C ARG A 76 10.06 -0.20 -14.23
N HIS A 77 10.46 -0.78 -15.36
CA HIS A 77 10.82 -0.01 -16.56
C HIS A 77 9.80 -0.14 -17.68
N THR A 78 9.16 -1.31 -17.84
CA THR A 78 8.11 -1.49 -18.88
C THR A 78 6.76 -0.97 -18.40
N CYS A 79 6.34 -1.38 -17.21
CA CYS A 79 5.06 -1.02 -16.61
C CYS A 79 5.12 0.31 -15.83
N ASN A 80 6.33 0.79 -15.50
CA ASN A 80 6.57 1.94 -14.62
C ASN A 80 5.81 1.84 -13.28
N ASP A 81 5.60 0.61 -12.78
CA ASP A 81 4.97 0.38 -11.50
C ASP A 81 6.03 0.50 -10.40
N LYS A 82 6.17 1.71 -9.86
CA LYS A 82 7.06 2.01 -8.74
C LYS A 82 6.45 1.69 -7.39
N LYS A 83 5.19 1.25 -7.32
CA LYS A 83 4.48 0.98 -6.08
C LYS A 83 4.61 -0.48 -5.66
N ALA A 84 4.42 -1.42 -6.58
CA ALA A 84 4.53 -2.85 -6.30
C ALA A 84 5.85 -3.15 -5.57
N ARG A 85 5.79 -3.82 -4.42
CA ARG A 85 7.02 -4.25 -3.74
C ARG A 85 7.57 -5.50 -4.42
N ILE A 86 8.88 -5.66 -4.46
CA ILE A 86 9.53 -6.82 -5.07
C ILE A 86 10.48 -7.47 -4.06
N ILE A 87 10.27 -8.76 -3.80
CA ILE A 87 11.21 -9.62 -3.08
C ILE A 87 11.87 -10.54 -4.09
N LEU A 88 13.20 -10.42 -4.25
CA LEU A 88 13.98 -11.34 -5.05
C LEU A 88 14.44 -12.51 -4.16
N MET A 89 14.11 -13.73 -4.56
CA MET A 89 14.58 -14.95 -3.90
C MET A 89 15.51 -15.72 -4.82
N THR A 90 16.49 -16.46 -4.29
CA THR A 90 17.32 -17.34 -5.12
C THR A 90 17.98 -18.46 -4.30
N ALA A 91 18.13 -19.64 -4.91
CA ALA A 91 19.01 -20.69 -4.39
C ALA A 91 20.47 -20.55 -4.87
N ASN A 92 20.70 -19.63 -5.81
CA ASN A 92 21.93 -19.40 -6.57
C ASN A 92 22.45 -17.97 -6.33
N PRO A 93 22.94 -17.64 -5.12
CA PRO A 93 23.46 -16.31 -4.81
C PRO A 93 24.61 -15.90 -5.74
N GLU A 94 25.37 -16.85 -6.27
CA GLU A 94 26.45 -16.60 -7.23
C GLU A 94 25.99 -16.07 -8.59
N LYS A 95 24.70 -16.25 -8.93
CA LYS A 95 24.09 -15.72 -10.16
C LYS A 95 23.55 -14.30 -10.00
N VAL A 96 23.52 -13.79 -8.76
CA VAL A 96 23.04 -12.43 -8.48
C VAL A 96 24.00 -11.43 -9.12
N PRO A 97 23.50 -10.47 -9.92
CA PRO A 97 24.33 -9.42 -10.48
C PRO A 97 25.04 -8.62 -9.38
N THR A 98 26.34 -8.37 -9.53
CA THR A 98 27.12 -7.58 -8.56
C THR A 98 26.62 -6.13 -8.48
N ASP A 99 25.97 -5.65 -9.53
CA ASP A 99 25.37 -4.32 -9.65
C ASP A 99 23.91 -4.28 -9.16
N LEU A 100 23.37 -5.35 -8.54
CA LEU A 100 21.97 -5.40 -8.10
C LEU A 100 21.56 -4.19 -7.23
N LEU A 101 22.47 -3.71 -6.39
CA LEU A 101 22.23 -2.58 -5.47
C LEU A 101 22.54 -1.21 -6.06
N THR A 102 23.38 -1.14 -7.10
CA THR A 102 23.85 0.14 -7.67
C THR A 102 23.12 0.50 -8.96
N ARG A 103 22.61 -0.51 -9.67
CA ARG A 103 21.77 -0.34 -10.86
C ARG A 103 20.31 -0.19 -10.46
N ASP A 104 19.52 0.44 -11.33
CA ASP A 104 18.13 0.81 -11.11
C ASP A 104 17.15 -0.37 -11.18
N TYR A 105 17.44 -1.45 -10.44
CA TYR A 105 16.55 -2.61 -10.31
C TYR A 105 15.43 -2.39 -9.28
N ASP A 106 15.61 -1.48 -8.31
CA ASP A 106 14.60 -1.07 -7.32
C ASP A 106 13.80 -2.24 -6.67
N ILE A 107 14.53 -3.27 -6.26
CA ILE A 107 13.98 -4.35 -5.41
C ILE A 107 13.87 -3.89 -3.96
N ASN A 108 13.03 -4.55 -3.18
CA ASN A 108 12.73 -4.13 -1.80
C ASN A 108 13.20 -5.13 -0.74
N ALA A 109 13.40 -6.40 -1.10
CA ALA A 109 14.14 -7.34 -0.28
C ALA A 109 14.82 -8.41 -1.14
N TYR A 110 15.86 -9.02 -0.57
CA TYR A 110 16.57 -10.16 -1.13
C TYR A 110 16.57 -11.30 -0.10
N ILE A 111 16.25 -12.53 -0.52
CA ILE A 111 16.21 -13.72 0.34
C ILE A 111 16.93 -14.89 -0.34
N GLU A 112 17.90 -15.47 0.35
CA GLU A 112 18.47 -16.76 -0.08
C GLU A 112 17.54 -17.90 0.30
N LYS A 113 17.12 -18.71 -0.68
CA LYS A 113 16.18 -19.83 -0.48
C LYS A 113 16.68 -20.84 0.57
N LYS A 114 18.00 -21.05 0.68
CA LYS A 114 18.60 -21.95 1.67
C LYS A 114 18.35 -21.52 3.12
N ASN A 115 18.04 -20.24 3.35
CA ASN A 115 17.82 -19.65 4.67
C ASN A 115 16.35 -19.23 4.87
N LEU A 116 15.40 -19.87 4.16
CA LEU A 116 13.96 -19.62 4.29
C LEU A 116 13.48 -19.99 5.71
N SER A 117 13.40 -18.98 6.57
CA SER A 117 12.71 -19.09 7.86
C SER A 117 11.28 -18.55 7.72
N PRO A 118 10.24 -19.32 8.08
CA PRO A 118 8.85 -18.84 8.02
C PRO A 118 8.62 -17.52 8.77
N PHE A 119 9.32 -17.32 9.89
CA PHE A 119 9.26 -16.07 10.64
C PHE A 119 9.82 -14.88 9.83
N SER A 120 10.98 -15.07 9.21
CA SER A 120 11.64 -14.02 8.42
C SER A 120 10.85 -13.64 7.17
N ILE A 121 10.23 -14.63 6.50
CA ILE A 121 9.34 -14.39 5.35
C ILE A 121 8.12 -13.59 5.78
N LYS A 122 7.44 -14.01 6.86
CA LYS A 122 6.26 -13.30 7.38
C LYS A 122 6.60 -11.86 7.73
N LEU A 123 7.71 -11.63 8.44
CA LEU A 123 8.16 -10.29 8.80
C LEU A 123 8.45 -9.44 7.56
N THR A 124 9.17 -9.99 6.58
CA THR A 124 9.50 -9.30 5.33
C THR A 124 8.25 -8.94 4.54
N VAL A 125 7.32 -9.89 4.36
CA VAL A 125 6.06 -9.68 3.64
C VAL A 125 5.20 -8.63 4.34
N LEU A 126 5.03 -8.71 5.66
CA LEU A 126 4.30 -7.71 6.43
C LEU A 126 4.92 -6.32 6.28
N SER A 127 6.25 -6.23 6.33
CA SER A 127 6.98 -4.98 6.09
C SER A 127 6.70 -4.44 4.68
N MET A 128 6.77 -5.28 3.65
CA MET A 128 6.50 -4.88 2.26
C MET A 128 5.06 -4.41 2.06
N LEU A 129 4.08 -5.13 2.59
CA LEU A 129 2.68 -4.73 2.50
C LEU A 129 2.42 -3.40 3.21
N LYS A 130 3.10 -3.18 4.34
CA LYS A 130 3.05 -1.90 5.06
C LYS A 130 3.64 -0.77 4.25
N THR A 131 4.84 -0.95 3.68
CA THR A 131 5.47 0.03 2.80
C THR A 131 4.62 0.33 1.57
N TYR A 132 4.03 -0.68 0.93
CA TYR A 132 3.09 -0.49 -0.19
C TYR A 132 1.90 0.38 0.21
N GLN A 133 1.28 0.09 1.37
CA GLN A 133 0.16 0.86 1.89
C GLN A 133 0.56 2.31 2.15
N ASP A 134 1.73 2.54 2.74
CA ASP A 134 2.21 3.87 3.09
C ASP A 134 2.50 4.71 1.82
N ILE A 135 3.20 4.14 0.82
CA ILE A 135 3.46 4.81 -0.47
C ILE A 135 2.15 5.13 -1.18
N THR A 136 1.24 4.16 -1.30
CA THR A 136 -0.04 4.36 -1.99
C THR A 136 -0.91 5.40 -1.27
N SER A 137 -0.88 5.44 0.05
CA SER A 137 -1.61 6.45 0.84
C SER A 137 -1.02 7.84 0.64
N LEU A 138 0.32 7.94 0.57
CA LEU A 138 1.01 9.20 0.32
C LEU A 138 0.74 9.74 -1.09
N GLU A 139 0.83 8.89 -2.13
CA GLU A 139 0.51 9.30 -3.51
C GLU A 139 -0.92 9.83 -3.62
N ARG A 140 -1.90 9.12 -3.04
CA ARG A 140 -3.29 9.59 -3.01
C ARG A 140 -3.44 10.92 -2.28
N ALA A 141 -2.72 11.11 -1.19
CA ALA A 141 -2.71 12.38 -0.47
C ALA A 141 -2.16 13.51 -1.34
N ILE A 142 -1.06 13.28 -2.08
CA ILE A 142 -0.48 14.28 -3.00
C ILE A 142 -1.48 14.65 -4.10
N ILE A 143 -2.02 13.66 -4.82
CA ILE A 143 -3.00 13.89 -5.90
C ILE A 143 -4.23 14.65 -5.39
N THR A 144 -4.73 14.28 -4.21
CA THR A 144 -5.89 14.95 -3.62
C THR A 144 -5.55 16.39 -3.21
N LEU A 145 -4.34 16.67 -2.71
CA LEU A 145 -3.90 18.03 -2.40
C LEU A 145 -3.78 18.88 -3.67
N GLU A 146 -3.20 18.34 -4.73
CA GLU A 146 -3.09 19.01 -6.03
C GLU A 146 -4.47 19.37 -6.59
N ASN A 147 -5.42 18.43 -6.51
CA ASN A 147 -6.80 18.67 -6.93
C ASN A 147 -7.49 19.78 -6.12
N VAL A 148 -7.31 19.78 -4.80
CA VAL A 148 -7.83 20.86 -3.94
C VAL A 148 -7.18 22.19 -4.29
N ALA A 149 -5.85 22.24 -4.44
CA ALA A 149 -5.14 23.46 -4.76
C ALA A 149 -5.55 24.04 -6.13
N ALA A 150 -5.76 23.19 -7.13
CA ALA A 150 -6.13 23.61 -8.48
C ALA A 150 -7.59 24.09 -8.59
N ASN A 151 -8.52 23.50 -7.83
CA ASN A 151 -9.96 23.71 -8.03
C ASN A 151 -10.68 24.36 -6.82
N ALA A 152 -9.95 24.80 -5.78
CA ALA A 152 -10.54 25.32 -4.54
C ALA A 152 -11.56 26.46 -4.75
N SER A 153 -11.37 27.30 -5.78
CA SER A 153 -12.28 28.41 -6.10
C SER A 153 -13.64 27.95 -6.63
N GLU A 154 -13.70 26.76 -7.22
CA GLU A 154 -14.90 26.19 -7.85
C GLU A 154 -15.60 25.16 -6.95
N MET A 155 -14.88 24.60 -5.97
CA MET A 155 -15.44 23.67 -4.99
C MET A 155 -16.46 24.35 -4.07
N SER A 156 -17.53 23.63 -3.73
CA SER A 156 -18.40 24.04 -2.64
C SER A 156 -17.65 24.03 -1.31
N LEU A 157 -18.12 24.83 -0.34
CA LEU A 157 -17.51 24.86 1.00
C LEU A 157 -17.53 23.46 1.66
N ALA A 158 -18.60 22.68 1.44
CA ALA A 158 -18.71 21.34 2.00
C ALA A 158 -17.66 20.39 1.41
N GLU A 159 -17.49 20.37 0.09
CA GLU A 159 -16.48 19.54 -0.59
C GLU A 159 -15.07 19.90 -0.14
N LEU A 160 -14.75 21.20 -0.07
CA LEU A 160 -13.45 21.69 0.35
C LEU A 160 -13.11 21.23 1.79
N LEU A 161 -14.08 21.33 2.71
CA LEU A 161 -13.88 20.93 4.11
C LEU A 161 -13.74 19.41 4.26
N ILE A 162 -14.55 18.63 3.56
CA ILE A 162 -14.49 17.16 3.59
C ILE A 162 -13.15 16.68 3.01
N ASN A 163 -12.72 17.24 1.88
CA ASN A 163 -11.43 16.91 1.29
C ASN A 163 -10.29 17.28 2.24
N THR A 164 -10.29 18.49 2.80
CA THR A 164 -9.29 18.92 3.78
C THR A 164 -9.22 17.98 4.99
N PHE A 165 -10.37 17.55 5.51
CA PHE A 165 -10.42 16.59 6.60
C PHE A 165 -9.72 15.26 6.26
N PHE A 166 -10.04 14.68 5.10
CA PHE A 166 -9.42 13.43 4.69
C PHE A 166 -7.90 13.54 4.53
N GLN A 167 -7.40 14.72 4.15
CA GLN A 167 -5.96 14.97 4.04
C GLN A 167 -5.29 15.05 5.41
N VAL A 168 -5.84 15.82 6.34
CA VAL A 168 -5.36 15.88 7.73
C VAL A 168 -5.37 14.48 8.33
N ARG A 169 -6.45 13.72 8.14
CA ARG A 169 -6.56 12.33 8.61
C ARG A 169 -5.44 11.46 8.05
N THR A 170 -5.19 11.56 6.74
CA THR A 170 -4.15 10.77 6.07
C THR A 170 -2.76 11.08 6.63
N PHE A 171 -2.41 12.36 6.82
CA PHE A 171 -1.13 12.75 7.41
C PHE A 171 -0.96 12.29 8.85
N LEU A 172 -2.00 12.37 9.66
CA LEU A 172 -1.96 11.87 11.04
C LEU A 172 -1.80 10.34 11.08
N SER A 173 -2.50 9.61 10.21
CA SER A 173 -2.35 8.15 10.09
C SER A 173 -0.97 7.73 9.61
N LEU A 174 -0.34 8.50 8.72
CA LEU A 174 1.06 8.28 8.32
C LEU A 174 2.03 8.56 9.47
N LYS A 175 1.83 9.63 10.25
CA LYS A 175 2.70 9.99 11.37
C LYS A 175 2.59 9.03 12.55
N ARG A 176 1.41 8.46 12.80
CA ARG A 176 1.15 7.49 13.85
C ARG A 176 0.39 6.28 13.29
N PRO A 177 1.11 5.26 12.78
CA PRO A 177 0.47 4.03 12.34
C PRO A 177 -0.38 3.40 13.45
N GLY A 178 -1.61 2.99 13.12
CA GLY A 178 -2.55 2.38 14.06
C GLY A 178 -3.43 3.36 14.85
N ILE A 179 -3.26 4.68 14.67
CA ILE A 179 -4.19 5.67 15.21
C ILE A 179 -5.57 5.51 14.56
N LYS A 180 -6.63 5.36 15.38
CA LYS A 180 -8.01 5.46 14.89
C LYS A 180 -8.42 6.92 14.92
N LEU A 181 -8.93 7.43 13.80
CA LEU A 181 -9.36 8.81 13.66
C LEU A 181 -10.77 8.88 13.08
N ASN A 182 -11.66 9.54 13.81
CA ASN A 182 -13.00 9.90 13.34
C ASN A 182 -13.13 11.42 13.33
N GLY A 183 -13.99 11.96 12.48
CA GLY A 183 -14.16 13.41 12.41
C GLY A 183 -15.59 13.78 12.11
N GLU A 184 -16.00 14.92 12.66
CA GLU A 184 -17.26 15.57 12.34
C GLU A 184 -16.99 16.98 11.82
N ILE A 185 -17.77 17.40 10.83
CA ILE A 185 -17.70 18.75 10.26
C ILE A 185 -19.08 19.38 10.35
N PHE A 186 -19.13 20.56 10.93
CA PHE A 186 -20.33 21.36 11.06
C PHE A 186 -20.18 22.68 10.32
N VAL A 187 -21.23 23.09 9.61
CA VAL A 187 -21.35 24.40 8.96
C VAL A 187 -22.65 25.04 9.45
N ASN A 188 -22.57 26.22 10.06
CA ASN A 188 -23.72 26.92 10.67
C ASN A 188 -24.53 26.01 11.60
N SER A 189 -23.82 25.24 12.44
CA SER A 189 -24.39 24.26 13.38
C SER A 189 -25.03 23.02 12.74
N GLU A 190 -25.01 22.87 11.42
CA GLU A 190 -25.46 21.66 10.74
C GLU A 190 -24.30 20.71 10.44
N ARG A 191 -24.43 19.44 10.86
CA ARG A 191 -23.43 18.40 10.55
C ARG A 191 -23.49 18.02 9.07
N ILE A 192 -22.41 18.27 8.35
CA ILE A 192 -22.24 17.89 6.94
C ILE A 192 -21.42 16.60 6.79
N PHE A 193 -20.60 16.24 7.79
CA PHE A 193 -19.81 15.02 7.78
C PHE A 193 -19.67 14.41 9.20
N PRO A 194 -19.74 13.07 9.36
CA PRO A 194 -20.40 12.18 8.40
C PRO A 194 -21.88 12.58 8.26
N PRO A 195 -22.57 12.20 7.16
CA PRO A 195 -23.97 12.58 6.94
C PRO A 195 -24.87 12.25 8.13
N LYS A 196 -25.94 13.02 8.34
CA LYS A 196 -26.84 12.89 9.53
C LYS A 196 -27.37 11.46 9.75
N PHE A 197 -27.57 10.69 8.67
CA PHE A 197 -28.05 9.29 8.74
C PHE A 197 -26.97 8.27 9.14
N MET A 198 -25.70 8.67 9.22
CA MET A 198 -24.59 7.81 9.62
C MET A 198 -24.22 8.09 11.08
N ASN A 199 -24.10 7.04 11.88
CA ASN A 199 -23.62 7.16 13.25
C ASN A 199 -22.15 7.58 13.24
N SER A 200 -21.79 8.54 14.10
CA SER A 200 -20.39 8.85 14.38
C SER A 200 -19.93 8.05 15.59
N GLU A 201 -18.85 7.30 15.42
CA GLU A 201 -18.18 6.65 16.55
C GLU A 201 -17.30 7.70 17.25
N ARG A 202 -17.60 7.97 18.51
CA ARG A 202 -16.79 8.86 19.35
C ARG A 202 -15.70 8.05 20.03
N LEU A 203 -14.45 8.37 19.69
CA LEU A 203 -13.27 7.81 20.33
C LEU A 203 -12.95 8.60 21.62
N GLU A 204 -12.03 8.07 22.42
CA GLU A 204 -11.70 8.54 23.77
C GLU A 204 -11.30 10.03 23.82
N TYR A 205 -10.51 10.50 22.85
CA TYR A 205 -10.00 11.86 22.80
C TYR A 205 -10.79 12.70 21.80
N ARG A 206 -11.08 13.97 22.16
CA ARG A 206 -11.81 14.94 21.32
C ARG A 206 -11.02 16.23 21.18
N TYR A 207 -10.95 16.74 19.95
CA TYR A 207 -10.29 18.00 19.60
C TYR A 207 -11.24 18.86 18.76
N ASP A 208 -11.48 20.09 19.20
CA ASP A 208 -12.42 21.01 18.57
C ASP A 208 -11.69 22.19 17.94
N PHE A 209 -11.96 22.46 16.66
CA PHE A 209 -11.38 23.54 15.89
C PHE A 209 -12.49 24.43 15.36
N HIS A 210 -12.52 25.68 15.79
CA HIS A 210 -13.53 26.65 15.39
C HIS A 210 -12.93 27.67 14.44
N THR A 211 -13.62 27.95 13.33
CA THR A 211 -13.23 28.99 12.38
C THR A 211 -14.45 29.62 11.71
N LYS A 212 -14.28 30.78 11.08
CA LYS A 212 -15.33 31.48 10.32
C LYS A 212 -14.85 31.72 8.90
N VAL A 213 -15.61 31.23 7.92
CA VAL A 213 -15.27 31.33 6.49
C VAL A 213 -16.46 31.86 5.69
N LYS A 214 -16.29 33.00 5.02
CA LYS A 214 -17.34 33.67 4.22
C LYS A 214 -18.69 33.69 4.97
N GLU A 215 -18.67 34.24 6.19
CA GLU A 215 -19.83 34.35 7.09
C GLU A 215 -20.36 33.04 7.69
N ASN A 216 -19.89 31.87 7.23
CA ASN A 216 -20.26 30.59 7.81
C ASN A 216 -19.41 30.27 9.05
N THR A 217 -20.05 29.81 10.11
CA THR A 217 -19.36 29.26 11.29
C THR A 217 -19.06 27.80 11.04
N ILE A 218 -17.78 27.42 11.15
CA ILE A 218 -17.32 26.06 10.93
C ILE A 218 -16.77 25.52 12.25
N LEU A 219 -17.23 24.33 12.61
CA LEU A 219 -16.65 23.52 13.68
C LEU A 219 -16.16 22.22 13.07
N PHE A 220 -14.86 21.97 13.23
CA PHE A 220 -14.23 20.72 12.90
C PHE A 220 -13.91 19.97 14.20
N VAL A 221 -14.45 18.77 14.35
CA VAL A 221 -14.24 17.92 15.52
C VAL A 221 -13.46 16.70 15.09
N LEU A 222 -12.35 16.42 15.76
CA LEU A 222 -11.55 15.21 15.54
C LEU A 222 -11.60 14.34 16.80
N TYR A 223 -11.87 13.07 16.61
CA TYR A 223 -11.81 12.04 17.64
C TYR A 223 -10.62 11.11 17.39
N SER A 224 -9.85 10.78 18.42
CA SER A 224 -8.74 9.81 18.35
C SER A 224 -8.83 8.74 19.43
N SER A 225 -8.31 7.55 19.16
CA SER A 225 -8.14 6.48 20.16
C SER A 225 -6.92 6.64 21.06
N LYS A 226 -5.89 7.41 20.65
CA LYS A 226 -4.71 7.86 21.43
C LYS A 226 -3.82 8.79 20.62
#